data_AF-A0A3N5YGL1-F1
#
_entry.id   AF-A0A3N5YGL1-F1
#
_cell.length_a   1.000
_cell.length_b   1.000
_cell.length_c   1.000
_cell.angle_alpha   90.00
_cell.angle_beta   90.00
_cell.angle_gamma   90.00
#
_symmetry.space_group_name_H-M   'P 1'
#
loop_
_entity.id
_entity.type
_entity.pdbx_description
1 polymer ?
#
loop_
_entity_poly.entity_id
_entity_poly.type
_entity_poly.pdbx_seq_one_letter_code
_entity_poly.pdbx_strand_id
1 'polypeptide(L)' 'MIIEILHRKRALKPALDVTRATDILWTLNHPDLWLLLVDTRGWTPDEFEKWFADTTCAQLLKPAPRAKR' A
#
# COMPACT_ATOMS: atom_id res chain seq x y z
N MET A 1 -13.11 -4.60 -5.67
CA MET A 1 -11.91 -4.45 -4.83
C MET A 1 -10.85 -3.65 -5.59
N ILE A 2 -10.07 -2.79 -4.93
CA ILE A 2 -9.08 -1.90 -5.58
C ILE A 2 -7.96 -2.68 -6.30
N ILE A 3 -7.52 -3.81 -5.75
CA ILE A 3 -6.45 -4.63 -6.33
C ILE A 3 -6.83 -5.17 -7.72
N GLU A 4 -8.08 -5.58 -7.92
CA GLU A 4 -8.59 -6.03 -9.22
C GLU A 4 -8.49 -4.93 -10.29
N ILE A 5 -8.77 -3.68 -9.90
CA ILE A 5 -8.65 -2.53 -10.80
C ILE A 5 -7.19 -2.30 -11.16
N LEU A 6 -6.28 -2.35 -10.17
CA LEU A 6 -4.84 -2.20 -10.39
C LEU A 6 -4.29 -3.32 -11.29
N HIS A 7 -4.73 -4.56 -11.09
CA HIS A 7 -4.34 -5.70 -11.90
C HIS A 7 -4.80 -5.54 -13.36
N ARG A 8 -6.08 -5.19 -13.59
CA ARG A 8 -6.61 -4.91 -14.94
C ARG A 8 -5.88 -3.76 -15.64
N LYS A 9 -5.45 -2.74 -14.88
CA LYS A 9 -4.64 -1.62 -15.39
C LYS A 9 -3.15 -1.97 -15.58
N ARG A 10 -2.74 -3.21 -15.29
CA ARG A 10 -1.34 -3.65 -15.27
C ARG A 10 -0.44 -2.73 -14.43
N ALA A 11 -0.98 -2.20 -13.33
CA ALA A 11 -0.31 -1.24 -12.47
C ALA A 11 0.46 -1.92 -11.32
N LEU A 12 0.10 -3.16 -10.97
CA LEU A 12 0.81 -3.94 -9.96
C LEU A 12 2.26 -4.24 -10.39
N LYS A 13 3.13 -4.49 -9.41
CA LYS A 13 4.46 -5.04 -9.67
C LYS A 13 4.36 -6.37 -10.42
N PRO A 14 5.30 -6.69 -11.32
CA PRO A 14 5.23 -7.91 -12.14
C PRO A 14 5.16 -9.22 -11.35
N ALA A 15 5.72 -9.25 -10.13
CA ALA A 15 5.75 -10.44 -9.28
C ALA A 15 4.47 -10.64 -8.42
N LEU A 16 3.48 -9.74 -8.52
CA LEU A 16 2.27 -9.79 -7.70
C LEU A 16 1.05 -10.18 -8.54
N ASP A 17 0.36 -11.23 -8.09
CA ASP A 17 -1.02 -11.52 -8.50
C ASP A 17 -2.03 -10.79 -7.60
N VAL A 18 -3.31 -10.92 -7.93
CA VAL A 18 -4.41 -10.28 -7.18
C VAL A 18 -4.45 -10.79 -5.74
N THR A 19 -4.29 -12.10 -5.52
CA THR A 19 -4.36 -12.70 -4.19
C THR A 19 -3.27 -12.14 -3.29
N ARG A 20 -2.01 -12.20 -3.73
CA ARG A 20 -0.86 -11.71 -2.97
C ARG A 20 -0.93 -10.21 -2.72
N ALA A 21 -1.34 -9.43 -3.72
CA ALA A 21 -1.51 -7.99 -3.56
C ALA A 21 -2.64 -7.64 -2.57
N THR A 22 -3.67 -8.47 -2.51
CA THR A 22 -4.77 -8.35 -1.54
C THR A 22 -4.29 -8.66 -0.12
N ASP A 23 -3.52 -9.73 0.07
CA ASP A 23 -2.93 -10.07 1.37
C ASP A 23 -2.06 -8.93 1.90
N ILE A 24 -1.24 -8.32 1.03
CA ILE A 24 -0.38 -7.19 1.39
C ILE A 24 -1.23 -5.97 1.81
N LEU A 25 -2.23 -5.60 1.00
CA LEU A 25 -3.08 -4.45 1.29
C LEU A 25 -3.81 -4.62 2.63
N TRP A 26 -4.38 -5.80 2.89
CA TRP A 26 -5.09 -6.05 4.15
C TRP A 26 -4.16 -6.11 5.35
N THR A 27 -2.94 -6.63 5.18
CA THR A 27 -1.93 -6.62 6.25
C THR A 27 -1.58 -5.19 6.63
N LEU A 28 -1.32 -4.31 5.65
CA LEU A 28 -0.98 -2.91 5.91
C LEU A 28 -2.17 -2.11 6.44
N ASN A 29 -3.40 -2.47 6.05
CA ASN A 29 -4.63 -1.79 6.47
C ASN A 29 -5.25 -2.41 7.74
N HIS A 30 -4.52 -3.28 8.44
CA HIS A 30 -5.05 -3.97 9.61
C HIS A 30 -5.26 -2.97 10.77
N PRO A 31 -6.42 -2.99 11.48
CA PRO A 31 -6.68 -2.08 12.59
C PRO A 31 -5.63 -2.13 13.70
N ASP A 32 -5.07 -3.30 14.00
CA ASP A 32 -4.01 -3.42 15.01
C ASP A 32 -2.73 -2.68 14.62
N LEU A 33 -2.46 -2.47 13.32
CA LEU A 33 -1.30 -1.71 12.88
C LEU A 33 -1.50 -0.21 13.17
N TRP A 34 -2.73 0.29 13.02
CA TRP A 34 -3.11 1.63 13.47
C TRP A 34 -2.95 1.77 14.98
N LEU A 35 -3.54 0.85 15.77
CA LEU A 35 -3.43 0.89 17.23
C LEU A 35 -1.97 0.84 17.69
N LEU A 36 -1.17 -0.04 17.10
CA LEU A 36 0.24 -0.12 17.41
C LEU A 36 0.96 1.20 17.12
N LEU A 37 0.84 1.73 15.90
CA LEU A 37 1.65 2.88 15.49
C LEU A 37 1.16 4.20 16.09
N VAL A 38 -0.14 4.44 16.06
CA VAL A 38 -0.75 5.70 16.52
C VAL A 38 -0.93 5.69 18.04
N ASP A 39 -1.66 4.72 18.58
CA ASP A 39 -2.01 4.69 20.01
C ASP A 39 -0.81 4.28 20.89
N THR A 40 -0.09 3.21 20.50
CA THR A 40 1.03 2.71 21.33
C THR A 40 2.37 3.37 21.05
N ARG A 41 2.68 3.72 19.79
CA ARG A 41 3.98 4.29 19.40
C ARG A 41 3.95 5.81 19.20
N GLY A 42 2.79 6.44 19.38
CA GLY A 42 2.64 7.89 19.43
C GLY A 42 2.77 8.58 18.07
N TRP A 43 2.60 7.85 16.97
CA TRP A 43 2.49 8.49 15.66
C TRP A 43 1.23 9.34 15.60
N THR A 44 1.32 10.47 14.92
CA THR A 44 0.13 11.23 14.54
C THR A 44 -0.66 10.48 13.45
N PRO A 45 -1.98 10.69 13.35
CA PRO A 45 -2.79 10.22 12.22
C PRO A 45 -2.16 10.54 10.85
N ASP A 46 -1.64 11.74 10.68
CA ASP A 46 -1.05 12.21 9.42
C ASP A 46 0.25 11.45 9.09
N GLU A 47 1.08 11.15 10.10
CA GLU A 47 2.27 10.29 9.92
C GLU A 47 1.89 8.89 9.48
N PHE A 48 0.85 8.30 10.10
CA PHE A 48 0.35 7.00 9.69
C PHE A 48 -0.21 7.03 8.27
N GLU A 49 -1.04 8.01 7.91
CA GLU A 49 -1.64 8.13 6.58
C GLU A 49 -0.54 8.23 5.51
N LYS A 50 0.43 9.11 5.73
CA LYS A 50 1.55 9.30 4.82
C LYS A 50 2.35 8.02 4.65
N TRP A 51 2.74 7.39 5.75
CA TRP A 51 3.52 6.17 5.72
C TRP A 51 2.75 5.00 5.09
N PHE A 52 1.46 4.84 5.40
CA PHE A 52 0.61 3.80 4.86
C PHE A 52 0.47 3.96 3.35
N ALA A 53 0.22 5.19 2.87
CA ALA A 53 0.13 5.49 1.45
C ALA A 53 1.45 5.18 0.72
N ASP A 54 2.56 5.70 1.23
CA ASP A 54 3.89 5.52 0.65
C ASP A 54 4.29 4.03 0.63
N THR A 55 4.09 3.32 1.74
CA THR A 55 4.41 1.90 1.89
C THR A 55 3.53 1.03 1.00
N THR A 56 2.22 1.27 0.95
CA THR A 56 1.29 0.53 0.10
C THR A 56 1.63 0.72 -1.37
N CYS A 57 1.90 1.96 -1.81
CA CYS A 57 2.33 2.23 -3.17
C CYS A 57 3.66 1.54 -3.49
N ALA A 58 4.64 1.66 -2.58
CA ALA A 58 5.95 1.05 -2.75
C ALA A 58 5.89 -0.48 -2.81
N GLN A 59 4.98 -1.14 -2.10
CA GLN A 59 4.82 -2.59 -2.13
C GLN A 59 4.05 -3.07 -3.36
N LEU A 60 2.97 -2.38 -3.72
CA LEU A 60 2.01 -2.87 -4.73
C LEU A 60 2.31 -2.40 -6.15
N LEU A 61 2.76 -1.17 -6.34
CA LEU A 61 2.81 -0.54 -7.66
C LEU A 61 4.17 -0.73 -8.32
N LYS A 62 4.15 -0.91 -9.64
CA LYS A 62 5.38 -0.78 -10.45
C LYS A 62 5.85 0.69 -10.41
N PRO A 63 7.17 0.95 -10.53
CA PRO A 63 7.68 2.31 -10.63
C PRO A 63 6.94 3.08 -11.73
N ALA A 64 6.54 4.32 -11.43
CA ALA A 64 5.99 5.18 -12.46
C ALA A 64 7.02 5.33 -13.59
N PRO A 65 6.61 5.31 -14.87
CA PRO A 65 7.51 5.65 -15.95
C PRO A 65 8.11 7.02 -15.63
N ARG A 66 9.45 7.11 -15.59
CA ARG A 66 10.14 8.38 -15.40
C ARG A 66 9.61 9.33 -16.47
N ALA A 67 8.92 10.40 -16.06
CA ALA A 67 8.46 11.43 -16.98
C ALA A 67 9.70 11.97 -17.72
N LYS A 68 9.69 11.91 -19.05
CA LYS A 68 10.74 12.55 -19.86
C LYS A 68 10.68 14.04 -19.53
N ARG A 69 11.75 14.55 -18.90
CA ARG A 69 11.99 15.98 -18.77
C ARG A 69 12.30 16.58 -20.13
#